data_AF-A0A1B8YGI9-F1
#
_entry.id   AF-A0A1B8YGI9-F1
#
_cell.length_a   1.000
_cell.length_b   1.000
_cell.length_c   1.000
_cell.angle_alpha   90.00
_cell.angle_beta   90.00
_cell.angle_gamma   90.00
#
_symmetry.space_group_name_H-M   'P 1'
#
loop_
_entity.id
_entity.type
_entity.pdbx_description
1 polymer ?
#
loop_
_entity_poly.entity_id
_entity_poly.type
_entity_poly.pdbx_seq_one_letter_code
_entity_poly.pdbx_strand_id
1 'polypeptide(L)'
;MNKIITYVFTVLVCMSSVAVYATPMRTPVPVATVWTATPGQTLRDVTQEWASRSGYQVVWDASYDFPIRASLRFNGTFIHAVSELFEAYAMANRPFVVDIYQEQRLVHVQAQG
;
A
#
# COMPACT_ATOMS: atom_id res chain seq x y z
N MET A 1 36.33 74.63 -6.40
CA MET A 1 37.10 74.84 -7.65
C MET A 1 38.15 73.74 -7.71
N ASN A 2 37.82 72.57 -8.28
CA ASN A 2 38.65 71.35 -8.40
C ASN A 2 37.73 70.12 -8.67
N LYS A 3 37.12 69.95 -9.87
CA LYS A 3 37.64 69.32 -11.12
C LYS A 3 38.05 67.82 -11.00
N ILE A 4 37.21 66.97 -11.66
CA ILE A 4 37.53 65.71 -12.39
C ILE A 4 37.71 64.50 -11.42
N ILE A 5 37.11 63.31 -11.59
CA ILE A 5 37.31 62.33 -12.66
C ILE A 5 36.16 61.30 -12.69
N THR A 6 35.55 61.23 -13.87
CA THR A 6 34.79 60.14 -14.51
C THR A 6 35.34 58.73 -14.24
N TYR A 7 34.47 57.76 -13.89
CA TYR A 7 34.64 56.37 -14.32
C TYR A 7 33.28 55.77 -14.69
N VAL A 8 32.99 55.83 -15.99
CA VAL A 8 31.98 55.05 -16.67
C VAL A 8 32.49 53.61 -16.71
N PHE A 9 31.79 52.68 -16.07
CA PHE A 9 31.95 51.26 -16.37
C PHE A 9 30.58 50.59 -16.31
N THR A 10 29.76 50.93 -17.29
CA THR A 10 28.56 50.16 -17.62
C THR A 10 29.03 48.80 -18.13
N VAL A 11 29.06 47.80 -17.25
CA VAL A 11 29.15 46.41 -17.70
C VAL A 11 27.74 45.98 -18.07
N LEU A 12 27.42 46.11 -19.36
CA LEU A 12 26.28 45.45 -19.95
C LEU A 12 26.60 43.96 -20.02
N VAL A 13 26.29 43.22 -18.96
CA VAL A 13 26.28 41.75 -19.04
C VAL A 13 25.00 41.36 -19.76
N CYS A 14 25.12 40.93 -21.01
CA CYS A 14 24.06 40.26 -21.73
C CYS A 14 23.70 38.97 -20.98
N MET A 15 22.69 39.03 -20.10
CA MET A 15 22.10 37.84 -19.49
C MET A 15 21.59 36.95 -20.62
N SER A 16 22.31 35.88 -20.88
CA SER A 16 21.85 34.82 -21.78
C SER A 16 20.66 34.16 -21.09
N SER A 17 19.46 34.38 -21.62
CA SER A 17 18.25 33.73 -21.13
C SER A 17 18.33 32.23 -21.45
N VAL A 18 18.82 31.45 -20.50
CA VAL A 18 18.71 29.98 -20.58
C VAL A 18 17.26 29.64 -20.25
N ALA A 19 16.47 29.34 -21.28
CA ALA A 19 15.14 28.77 -21.08
C ALA A 19 15.32 27.37 -20.48
N VAL A 20 15.16 27.26 -19.16
CA VAL A 20 15.12 25.98 -18.47
C VAL A 20 13.78 25.32 -18.82
N TYR A 21 13.79 24.41 -19.80
CA TYR A 21 12.66 23.52 -20.02
C TYR A 21 12.59 22.55 -18.85
N ALA A 22 11.79 22.89 -17.84
CA ALA A 22 11.47 21.96 -16.77
C ALA A 22 10.71 20.78 -17.37
N THR A 23 11.37 19.63 -17.51
CA THR A 23 10.70 18.36 -17.75
C THR A 23 9.65 18.18 -16.65
N PRO A 24 8.37 17.91 -16.98
CA PRO A 24 7.37 17.66 -15.96
C PRO A 24 7.86 16.48 -15.12
N MET A 25 8.14 16.74 -13.83
CA MET A 25 8.46 15.68 -12.90
C MET A 25 7.22 14.78 -12.85
N ARG A 26 7.32 13.59 -13.43
CA ARG A 26 6.25 12.59 -13.36
C ARG A 26 6.13 12.23 -11.89
N THR A 27 5.11 12.75 -11.20
CA THR A 27 4.77 12.34 -9.84
C THR A 27 4.63 10.83 -9.85
N PRO A 28 5.43 10.08 -9.05
CA PRO A 28 5.25 8.64 -8.96
C PRO A 28 3.83 8.39 -8.47
N VAL A 29 3.00 7.75 -9.30
CA VAL A 29 1.70 7.27 -8.86
C VAL A 29 1.98 6.19 -7.81
N PRO A 30 1.50 6.32 -6.56
CA PRO A 30 1.70 5.29 -5.56
C PRO A 30 1.08 3.99 -6.09
N VAL A 31 1.92 2.97 -6.28
CA VAL A 31 1.46 1.64 -6.70
C VAL A 31 0.66 1.03 -5.56
N ALA A 32 -0.58 0.66 -5.83
CA ALA A 32 -1.39 -0.06 -4.84
C ALA A 32 -0.73 -1.41 -4.52
N THR A 33 -0.61 -1.73 -3.23
CA THR A 33 -0.10 -3.04 -2.80
C THR A 33 -1.00 -4.15 -3.34
N VAL A 34 -0.38 -5.19 -3.89
CA VAL A 34 -1.06 -6.37 -4.43
C VAL A 34 -0.97 -7.51 -3.43
N TRP A 35 -2.12 -8.12 -3.16
CA TRP A 35 -2.27 -9.29 -2.30
C TRP A 35 -2.73 -10.46 -3.14
N THR A 36 -2.13 -11.63 -2.97
CA THR A 36 -2.40 -12.81 -3.81
C THR A 36 -2.45 -14.04 -2.95
N ALA A 37 -3.50 -14.84 -3.15
CA ALA A 37 -3.70 -16.14 -2.55
C ALA A 37 -3.61 -17.17 -3.66
N THR A 38 -2.79 -18.22 -3.48
CA THR A 38 -2.52 -19.21 -4.52
C THR A 38 -3.12 -20.57 -4.16
N PRO A 39 -3.53 -21.38 -5.15
CA PRO A 39 -4.01 -22.73 -4.90
C PRO A 39 -2.98 -23.56 -4.13
N GLY A 40 -3.45 -24.34 -3.16
CA GLY A 40 -2.60 -25.15 -2.30
C GLY A 40 -2.27 -24.52 -0.94
N GLN A 41 -2.50 -23.21 -0.78
CA GLN A 41 -2.52 -22.57 0.53
C GLN A 41 -3.89 -22.76 1.21
N THR A 42 -3.95 -22.59 2.53
CA THR A 42 -5.22 -22.41 3.25
C THR A 42 -5.54 -20.94 3.52
N LEU A 43 -6.77 -20.62 3.94
CA LEU A 43 -7.14 -19.27 4.37
C LEU A 43 -6.29 -18.82 5.57
N ARG A 44 -5.99 -19.72 6.50
CA ARG A 44 -5.08 -19.43 7.61
C ARG A 44 -3.69 -19.06 7.10
N ASP A 45 -3.11 -19.86 6.22
CA ASP A 45 -1.77 -19.62 5.67
C ASP A 45 -1.69 -18.24 5.00
N VAL A 46 -2.64 -17.95 4.12
CA VAL A 46 -2.70 -16.67 3.38
C VAL A 46 -2.86 -15.49 4.33
N THR A 47 -3.77 -15.61 5.30
CA THR A 47 -4.05 -14.52 6.26
C THR A 47 -2.82 -14.26 7.14
N GLN A 48 -2.14 -15.31 7.62
CA GLN A 48 -0.91 -15.20 8.39
C GLN A 48 0.24 -14.58 7.58
N GLU A 49 0.41 -14.99 6.32
CA GLU A 49 1.42 -14.43 5.42
C GLU A 49 1.19 -12.92 5.20
N TRP A 50 -0.05 -12.54 4.86
CA TRP A 50 -0.38 -11.14 4.59
C TRP A 50 -0.29 -10.28 5.85
N ALA A 51 -0.68 -10.84 7.00
CA ALA A 51 -0.57 -10.15 8.29
C ALA A 51 0.89 -9.90 8.65
N SER A 52 1.75 -10.92 8.53
CA SER A 52 3.20 -10.79 8.75
C SER A 52 3.81 -9.69 7.87
N ARG A 53 3.46 -9.68 6.58
CA ARG A 53 3.88 -8.64 5.62
C ARG A 53 3.42 -7.23 5.98
N SER A 54 2.35 -7.10 6.76
CA SER A 54 1.70 -5.83 7.13
C SER A 54 1.95 -5.40 8.58
N GLY A 55 2.71 -6.20 9.33
CA GLY A 55 2.94 -6.00 10.76
C GLY A 55 1.71 -6.28 11.63
N TYR A 56 0.79 -7.11 11.17
CA TYR A 56 -0.35 -7.62 11.94
C TYR A 56 -0.05 -9.01 12.50
N GLN A 57 -0.70 -9.32 13.62
CA GLN A 57 -0.77 -10.66 14.20
C GLN A 57 -2.12 -11.30 13.85
N VAL A 58 -2.15 -12.63 13.82
CA VAL A 58 -3.37 -13.41 13.59
C VAL A 58 -3.58 -14.35 14.76
N VAL A 59 -4.74 -14.24 15.40
CA VAL A 59 -5.25 -15.25 16.33
C VAL A 59 -6.30 -16.06 15.59
N TRP A 60 -6.08 -17.37 15.50
CA TRP A 60 -6.98 -18.28 14.79
C TRP A 60 -7.60 -19.27 15.78
N ASP A 61 -8.86 -19.01 16.15
CA ASP A 61 -9.61 -19.83 17.11
C ASP A 61 -10.61 -20.78 16.43
N ALA A 62 -10.72 -20.74 15.11
CA ALA A 62 -11.57 -21.68 14.39
C ALA A 62 -10.94 -23.08 14.33
N SER A 63 -11.74 -24.11 14.61
CA SER A 63 -11.33 -25.52 14.61
C SER A 63 -11.12 -26.11 13.21
N TYR A 64 -11.46 -25.36 12.16
CA TYR A 64 -11.31 -25.75 10.77
C TYR A 64 -10.70 -24.62 9.95
N ASP A 65 -10.39 -24.95 8.70
CA ASP A 65 -9.78 -24.06 7.72
C ASP A 65 -10.31 -24.41 6.32
N PHE A 66 -10.21 -23.47 5.37
CA PHE A 66 -10.57 -23.73 3.97
C PHE A 66 -9.35 -23.67 3.06
N PRO A 67 -9.24 -24.61 2.11
CA PRO A 67 -8.23 -24.52 1.07
C PRO A 67 -8.59 -23.41 0.06
N ILE A 68 -7.57 -22.69 -0.39
CA ILE A 68 -7.66 -21.87 -1.59
C ILE A 68 -7.67 -22.81 -2.79
N ARG A 69 -8.77 -22.82 -3.54
CA ARG A 69 -8.95 -23.69 -4.73
C ARG A 69 -8.65 -22.99 -6.04
N ALA A 70 -8.69 -21.67 -6.06
CA ALA A 70 -8.41 -20.84 -7.22
C ALA A 70 -7.62 -19.62 -6.79
N SER A 71 -6.77 -19.10 -7.68
CA SER A 71 -5.98 -17.90 -7.38
C SER A 71 -6.89 -16.70 -7.15
N LEU A 72 -6.68 -15.99 -6.04
CA LEU A 72 -7.38 -14.75 -5.72
C LEU A 72 -6.37 -13.60 -5.71
N ARG A 73 -6.80 -12.44 -6.18
CA ARG A 73 -5.96 -11.24 -6.21
C ARG A 73 -6.76 -10.03 -5.76
N PHE A 74 -6.20 -9.30 -4.79
CA PHE A 74 -6.78 -8.08 -4.25
C PHE A 74 -5.76 -6.95 -4.32
N ASN A 75 -6.24 -5.71 -4.34
CA ASN A 75 -5.40 -4.52 -4.33
C ASN A 75 -5.82 -3.62 -3.17
N GLY A 76 -4.87 -2.84 -2.64
CA GLY A 76 -5.14 -1.84 -1.61
C GLY A 76 -4.51 -2.19 -0.26
N THR A 77 -5.16 -1.77 0.83
CA THR A 77 -4.64 -1.99 2.18
C THR A 77 -4.76 -3.45 2.59
N PHE A 78 -3.96 -3.85 3.56
CA PHE A 78 -4.05 -5.17 4.18
C PHE A 78 -5.47 -5.48 4.70
N ILE A 79 -6.07 -4.53 5.43
CA ILE A 79 -7.41 -4.68 6.00
C ILE A 79 -8.42 -4.94 4.89
N HIS A 80 -8.40 -4.12 3.83
CA HIS A 80 -9.30 -4.31 2.69
C HIS A 80 -9.11 -5.68 2.03
N ALA A 81 -7.87 -6.09 1.79
CA ALA A 81 -7.58 -7.39 1.18
C ALA A 81 -8.05 -8.56 2.04
N VAL A 82 -7.85 -8.52 3.36
CA VAL A 82 -8.33 -9.56 4.29
C VAL A 82 -9.85 -9.59 4.34
N SER A 83 -10.52 -8.43 4.42
CA SER A 83 -11.99 -8.37 4.39
C SER A 83 -12.55 -9.00 3.11
N GLU A 84 -12.01 -8.64 1.95
CA GLU A 84 -12.42 -9.21 0.65
C GLU A 84 -12.12 -10.72 0.55
N LEU A 85 -11.00 -11.17 1.13
CA LEU A 85 -10.65 -12.59 1.16
C LEU A 85 -11.69 -13.40 1.94
N PHE A 86 -12.11 -12.94 3.12
CA PHE A 86 -13.11 -13.65 3.93
C PHE A 86 -14.53 -13.51 3.36
N GLU A 87 -14.86 -12.37 2.76
CA GLU A 87 -16.13 -12.16 2.07
C GLU A 87 -16.32 -13.15 0.91
N ALA A 88 -15.26 -13.47 0.17
CA ALA A 88 -15.28 -14.50 -0.88
C ALA A 88 -15.69 -15.90 -0.36
N TYR A 89 -15.63 -16.12 0.96
CA TYR A 89 -16.02 -17.36 1.64
C TYR A 89 -17.25 -17.20 2.55
N ALA A 90 -17.92 -16.04 2.55
CA ALA A 90 -19.08 -15.77 3.42
C ALA A 90 -20.27 -16.70 3.13
N MET A 91 -20.40 -17.19 1.89
CA MET A 91 -21.45 -18.13 1.46
C MET A 91 -21.04 -19.61 1.56
N ALA A 92 -19.86 -19.90 2.12
CA ALA A 92 -19.43 -21.28 2.35
C ALA A 92 -20.30 -21.95 3.43
N ASN A 93 -20.32 -23.29 3.45
CA ASN A 93 -21.16 -24.07 4.37
C ASN A 93 -20.89 -23.78 5.87
N ARG A 94 -19.70 -23.28 6.21
CA ARG A 94 -19.34 -22.85 7.57
C ARG A 94 -18.50 -21.56 7.52
N PRO A 95 -19.10 -20.37 7.53
CA PRO A 95 -18.35 -19.12 7.39
C PRO A 95 -17.49 -18.84 8.63
N PHE A 96 -16.64 -17.83 8.53
CA PHE A 96 -15.87 -17.31 9.66
C PHE A 96 -16.43 -15.97 10.11
N VAL A 97 -16.31 -15.69 11.41
CA VAL A 97 -16.42 -14.34 11.96
C VAL A 97 -15.00 -13.79 12.08
N VAL A 98 -14.78 -12.57 11.58
CA VAL A 98 -13.46 -11.93 11.56
C VAL A 98 -13.54 -10.55 12.17
N ASP A 99 -12.78 -10.37 13.26
CA ASP A 99 -12.61 -9.08 13.92
C ASP A 99 -11.20 -8.54 13.66
N ILE A 100 -11.11 -7.26 13.26
CA ILE A 100 -9.83 -6.59 12.97
C ILE A 100 -9.63 -5.44 13.94
N TYR A 101 -8.75 -5.62 14.92
CA TYR A 101 -8.36 -4.61 15.89
C TYR A 101 -7.16 -3.81 15.35
N GLN A 102 -7.43 -2.68 14.72
CA GLN A 102 -6.42 -1.88 14.01
C GLN A 102 -5.33 -1.33 14.94
N GLU A 103 -5.70 -0.83 16.11
CA GLU A 103 -4.76 -0.28 17.10
C GLU A 103 -3.77 -1.34 17.61
N GLN A 104 -4.28 -2.55 17.85
CA GLN A 104 -3.47 -3.68 18.32
C GLN A 104 -2.76 -4.41 17.18
N ARG A 105 -3.06 -4.05 15.92
CA ARG A 105 -2.64 -4.76 14.72
C ARG A 105 -2.94 -6.26 14.82
N LEU A 106 -4.17 -6.60 15.20
CA LEU A 106 -4.60 -7.97 15.44
C LEU A 106 -5.80 -8.32 14.57
N VAL A 107 -5.73 -9.48 13.90
CA VAL A 107 -6.86 -10.12 13.23
C VAL A 107 -7.25 -11.35 14.04
N HIS A 108 -8.50 -11.40 14.49
CA HIS A 108 -9.06 -12.54 15.21
C HIS A 108 -10.06 -13.26 14.32
N VAL A 109 -9.83 -14.55 14.08
CA VAL A 109 -10.67 -15.38 13.22
C VAL A 109 -11.32 -16.47 14.05
N GLN A 110 -12.65 -16.54 14.00
CA GLN A 110 -13.46 -17.48 14.76
C GLN A 110 -14.41 -18.24 13.84
N ALA A 111 -14.77 -19.47 14.23
CA ALA A 111 -15.84 -20.20 13.56
C ALA A 111 -17.18 -19.49 13.82
N GLN A 112 -18.00 -19.34 12.79
CA GLN A 112 -19.39 -18.93 13.01
C GLN A 112 -20.14 -20.09 13.69
N GLY A 113 -20.66 -19.82 14.89
CA GLY A 113 -21.35 -20.79 15.74
C GLY A 113 -22.65 -21.31 15.15
#